data_AF-A0A956WWL2-F1
#
_entry.id   AF-A0A956WWL2-F1
#
_cell.length_a   1.000
_cell.length_b   1.000
_cell.length_c   1.000
_cell.angle_alpha   90.00
_cell.angle_beta   90.00
_cell.angle_gamma   90.00
#
_symmetry.space_group_name_H-M   'P 1'
#
loop_
_entity.id
_entity.type
_entity.pdbx_description
1 polymer ?
#
loop_
_entity_poly.entity_id
_entity_poly.type
_entity_poly.pdbx_seq_one_letter_code
_entity_poly.pdbx_strand_id
1 'polypeptide(L)'
;MVKQAAEVDLRPPPRRPFGVYVLVVLLLLGVFAAALEIARARTELLGFWATAEELLRDRSGLVSLADRLFVDPDVLTVVNGLIITVWVLVIIGMWLLQRWAWLVLMIATGVTLTFALYRYFEGQPDYFGMLVNVAVAFYLNDRNVQHAYARRSPVEPA
;
A
#
# COMPACT_ATOMS: atom_id res chain seq x y z
N MET A 1 -2.07 22.16 -53.31
CA MET A 1 -1.50 21.82 -51.98
C MET A 1 -2.66 21.54 -51.03
N VAL A 2 -3.00 20.28 -50.81
CA VAL A 2 -4.07 19.88 -49.89
C VAL A 2 -3.49 19.91 -48.48
N LYS A 3 -3.99 20.81 -47.63
CA LYS A 3 -3.68 20.82 -46.19
C LYS A 3 -4.24 19.53 -45.59
N GLN A 4 -3.35 18.61 -45.24
CA GLN A 4 -3.66 17.43 -44.46
C GLN A 4 -4.24 17.91 -43.13
N ALA A 5 -5.56 17.76 -42.97
CA ALA A 5 -6.23 18.05 -41.72
C ALA A 5 -5.60 17.15 -40.67
N ALA A 6 -5.02 17.74 -39.63
CA ALA A 6 -4.53 17.01 -38.47
C ALA A 6 -5.72 16.22 -37.91
N GLU A 7 -5.71 14.91 -38.12
CA GLU A 7 -6.63 13.98 -37.52
C GLU A 7 -6.40 14.09 -36.00
N VAL A 8 -7.27 14.85 -35.34
CA VAL A 8 -7.27 14.95 -33.89
C VAL A 8 -7.57 13.55 -33.40
N ASP A 9 -6.56 12.87 -32.86
CA ASP A 9 -6.70 11.52 -32.33
C ASP A 9 -7.67 11.55 -31.14
N LEU A 10 -8.95 11.28 -31.42
CA LEU A 10 -10.05 11.24 -30.44
C LEU A 10 -10.04 9.97 -29.58
N ARG A 11 -8.94 9.20 -29.59
CA ARG A 11 -8.82 8.03 -28.72
C ARG A 11 -9.00 8.46 -27.26
N PRO A 12 -9.94 7.85 -26.53
CA PRO A 12 -10.14 8.17 -25.13
C PRO A 12 -8.81 7.97 -24.38
N PRO A 13 -8.46 8.84 -23.43
CA PRO A 13 -7.24 8.70 -22.66
C PRO A 13 -7.21 7.30 -22.02
N PRO A 14 -6.06 6.62 -22.01
CA PRO A 14 -5.96 5.27 -21.48
C PRO A 14 -6.45 5.27 -20.02
N ARG A 15 -7.59 4.61 -19.78
CA ARG A 15 -8.17 4.51 -18.45
C ARG A 15 -7.29 3.59 -17.60
N ARG A 16 -7.03 3.99 -16.36
CA ARG A 16 -6.29 3.15 -15.41
C ARG A 16 -7.13 1.92 -15.09
N PRO A 17 -6.50 0.73 -14.97
CA PRO A 17 -7.25 -0.48 -14.65
C PRO A 17 -7.89 -0.34 -13.26
N PHE A 18 -9.08 -0.91 -13.09
CA PHE A 18 -9.85 -0.84 -11.84
C PHE A 18 -9.02 -1.28 -10.62
N GLY A 19 -8.21 -2.33 -10.76
CA GLY A 19 -7.35 -2.83 -9.69
C GLY A 19 -6.35 -1.81 -9.15
N VAL A 20 -5.89 -0.85 -9.95
CA VAL A 20 -5.01 0.22 -9.46
C VAL A 20 -5.76 1.15 -8.51
N TYR A 21 -7.02 1.48 -8.79
CA TYR A 21 -7.84 2.29 -7.88
C TYR A 21 -8.08 1.57 -6.57
N VAL A 22 -8.40 0.27 -6.63
CA VAL A 22 -8.61 -0.55 -5.43
C VAL A 22 -7.34 -0.59 -4.59
N LEU A 23 -6.18 -0.86 -5.18
CA LEU A 23 -4.89 -0.88 -4.48
C LEU A 23 -4.58 0.47 -3.82
N VAL A 24 -4.77 1.58 -4.53
CA VAL A 24 -4.52 2.92 -3.99
C VAL A 24 -5.45 3.23 -2.83
N VAL A 25 -6.75 2.91 -2.93
CA VAL A 25 -7.71 3.12 -1.84
C VAL A 25 -7.34 2.27 -0.62
N LEU A 26 -7.02 0.98 -0.82
CA LEU A 26 -6.61 0.10 0.28
C LEU A 26 -5.35 0.61 0.99
N LEU A 27 -4.36 1.09 0.23
CA LEU A 27 -3.14 1.66 0.80
C LEU A 27 -3.39 2.97 1.54
N LEU A 28 -4.23 3.85 0.98
CA LEU A 28 -4.62 5.10 1.64
C LEU A 28 -5.35 4.84 2.95
N LEU A 29 -6.25 3.86 2.98
CA LEU A 29 -6.93 3.45 4.22
C LEU A 29 -5.94 2.94 5.26
N GLY A 30 -4.93 2.16 4.85
CA GLY A 30 -3.87 1.68 5.74
C GLY A 30 -3.02 2.82 6.31
N VAL A 31 -2.55 3.74 5.45
CA VAL A 31 -1.76 4.90 5.88
C VAL A 31 -2.57 5.83 6.78
N PHE A 32 -3.85 6.05 6.47
CA PHE A 32 -4.74 6.86 7.28
C PHE A 32 -4.95 6.26 8.67
N ALA A 33 -5.18 4.95 8.76
CA ALA A 33 -5.28 4.25 10.04
C ALA A 33 -3.99 4.39 10.87
N ALA A 34 -2.83 4.19 10.26
CA ALA A 34 -1.53 4.34 10.93
C ALA A 34 -1.28 5.78 11.40
N ALA A 35 -1.65 6.78 10.60
CA ALA A 35 -1.53 8.19 10.97
C ALA A 35 -2.43 8.56 12.16
N LEU A 36 -3.66 8.01 12.20
CA LEU A 36 -4.57 8.20 13.33
C LEU A 36 -4.02 7.59 14.62
N GLU A 37 -3.36 6.43 14.56
CA GLU A 37 -2.73 5.81 15.72
C GLU A 37 -1.63 6.70 16.31
N ILE A 38 -0.76 7.27 15.47
CA ILE A 38 0.28 8.20 15.93
C ILE A 38 -0.33 9.49 16.51
N ALA A 39 -1.35 10.04 15.86
CA ALA A 39 -2.04 11.23 16.34
C ALA A 39 -2.70 10.98 17.71
N ARG A 40 -3.28 9.80 17.91
CA ARG A 40 -3.87 9.37 19.18
C ARG A 40 -2.83 9.17 20.27
N ALA A 41 -1.71 8.52 19.97
CA ALA A 41 -0.60 8.32 20.92
C ALA A 41 -0.07 9.63 21.50
N ARG A 42 -0.19 10.74 20.75
CA ARG A 42 0.22 12.07 21.20
C ARG A 42 -0.86 12.87 21.95
N THR A 43 -2.14 12.45 21.94
CA THR A 43 -3.23 13.35 22.34
C THR A 43 -4.16 12.85 23.47
N GLU A 44 -3.99 11.64 24.02
CA GLU A 44 -4.85 11.07 25.09
C GLU A 44 -6.37 11.27 24.87
N LEU A 45 -6.83 11.43 23.62
CA LEU A 45 -8.19 11.87 23.35
C LEU A 45 -9.14 10.69 23.08
N LEU A 46 -9.94 10.42 24.13
CA LEU A 46 -11.26 9.76 24.19
C LEU A 46 -11.37 8.31 23.72
N GLY A 47 -11.51 7.42 24.71
CA GLY A 47 -11.63 5.95 24.63
C GLY A 47 -12.80 5.35 23.85
N PHE A 48 -13.52 6.10 23.01
CA PHE A 48 -14.52 5.54 22.09
C PHE A 48 -13.88 4.76 20.92
N TRP A 49 -12.61 5.04 20.59
CA TRP A 49 -11.87 4.40 19.50
C TRP A 49 -10.95 3.25 19.93
N ALA A 50 -10.83 2.94 21.23
CA ALA A 50 -9.98 1.84 21.74
C ALA A 50 -10.39 0.47 21.18
N THR A 51 -11.68 0.26 20.95
CA THR A 51 -12.20 -0.98 20.35
C THR A 51 -11.97 -1.05 18.84
N ALA A 52 -11.88 0.10 18.16
CA ALA A 52 -11.52 0.16 16.74
C ALA A 52 -10.00 0.06 16.51
N GLU A 53 -9.21 0.38 17.54
CA GLU A 53 -7.74 0.36 17.53
C GLU A 53 -7.16 -1.04 17.64
N GLU A 54 -7.75 -1.94 18.45
CA GLU A 54 -7.37 -3.36 18.43
C GLU A 54 -7.63 -3.98 17.05
N LEU A 55 -8.66 -3.48 16.35
CA LEU A 55 -8.98 -3.89 15.00
C LEU A 55 -7.97 -3.37 13.96
N LEU A 56 -7.27 -2.24 14.18
CA LEU A 56 -6.39 -1.58 13.20
C LEU A 56 -4.88 -1.78 13.49
N ARG A 57 -4.49 -1.82 14.77
CA ARG A 57 -3.13 -2.04 15.26
C ARG A 57 -2.58 -3.42 14.87
N ASP A 58 -3.47 -4.39 14.75
CA ASP A 58 -3.12 -5.73 14.30
C ASP A 58 -2.86 -5.83 12.78
N ARG A 59 -3.33 -4.83 12.00
CA ARG A 59 -3.44 -4.93 10.52
C ARG A 59 -2.17 -4.58 9.74
N SER A 60 -1.15 -3.99 10.36
CA SER A 60 0.09 -3.65 9.65
C SER A 60 1.26 -4.46 10.21
N GLY A 61 1.51 -5.62 9.60
CA GLY A 61 2.59 -6.52 10.02
C GLY A 61 3.99 -5.88 10.04
N LEU A 62 4.21 -4.78 9.31
CA LEU A 62 5.45 -3.99 9.39
C LEU A 62 5.56 -3.15 10.67
N VAL A 63 4.46 -2.62 11.19
CA VAL A 63 4.45 -1.88 12.46
C VAL A 63 4.62 -2.85 13.62
N SER A 64 4.00 -4.04 13.58
CA SER A 64 4.23 -5.06 14.61
C SER A 64 5.67 -5.61 14.59
N LEU A 65 6.33 -5.64 13.42
CA LEU A 65 7.76 -5.97 13.33
C LEU A 65 8.62 -4.87 13.96
N ALA A 66 8.29 -3.59 13.73
CA ALA A 66 8.97 -2.47 14.34
C ALA A 66 8.83 -2.47 15.88
N ASP A 67 7.62 -2.72 16.40
CA ASP A 67 7.35 -2.89 17.84
C ASP A 67 8.20 -4.01 18.48
N ARG A 68 8.51 -5.06 17.72
CA ARG A 68 9.29 -6.20 18.21
C ARG A 68 10.81 -5.99 18.13
N LEU A 69 11.27 -5.14 17.21
CA LEU A 69 12.68 -4.85 16.98
C LEU A 69 13.20 -3.66 17.80
N PHE A 70 12.34 -2.73 18.20
CA PHE A 70 12.72 -1.51 18.91
C PHE A 70 11.94 -1.35 20.23
N VAL A 71 12.68 -1.26 21.34
CA VAL A 71 12.11 -1.18 22.71
C VAL A 71 11.89 0.28 23.16
N ASP A 72 12.60 1.24 22.54
CA ASP A 72 12.55 2.66 22.93
C ASP A 72 11.35 3.39 22.29
N PRO A 73 10.45 4.02 23.09
CA PRO A 73 9.23 4.68 22.59
C PRO A 73 9.49 5.84 21.62
N ASP A 74 10.57 6.59 21.84
CA ASP A 74 10.94 7.73 20.97
C ASP A 74 11.46 7.23 19.62
N VAL A 75 12.27 6.16 19.62
CA VAL A 75 12.77 5.51 18.40
C VAL A 75 11.63 4.93 17.60
N LEU A 76 10.68 4.28 18.26
CA LEU A 76 9.50 3.69 17.63
C LEU A 76 8.66 4.74 16.89
N THR A 77 8.46 5.92 17.49
CA THR A 77 7.72 7.01 16.84
C THR A 77 8.40 7.50 15.57
N VAL A 78 9.73 7.64 15.59
CA VAL A 78 10.52 8.05 14.41
C VAL A 78 10.46 6.98 13.32
N VAL A 79 10.61 5.70 13.69
CA VAL A 79 10.55 4.57 12.76
C VAL A 79 9.17 4.48 12.10
N ASN A 80 8.09 4.61 12.87
CA ASN A 80 6.72 4.59 12.33
C ASN A 80 6.47 5.76 11.38
N GLY A 81 6.97 6.97 11.70
CA GLY A 81 6.92 8.11 10.80
C GLY A 81 7.66 7.87 9.47
N LEU A 82 8.82 7.23 9.52
CA LEU A 82 9.58 6.86 8.33
C LEU A 82 8.83 5.81 7.48
N ILE A 83 8.28 4.78 8.12
CA ILE A 83 7.47 3.74 7.45
C ILE A 83 6.28 4.37 6.73
N ILE A 84 5.53 5.27 7.39
CA ILE A 84 4.42 6.00 6.77
C ILE A 84 4.89 6.80 5.57
N THR A 85 6.02 7.50 5.69
CA THR A 85 6.59 8.30 4.60
C THR A 85 6.90 7.42 3.38
N VAL A 86 7.52 6.25 3.59
CA VAL A 86 7.78 5.27 2.52
C VAL A 86 6.48 4.80 1.89
N TRP A 87 5.44 4.50 2.68
CA TRP A 87 4.14 4.08 2.15
C TRP A 87 3.44 5.16 1.34
N VAL A 88 3.54 6.43 1.75
CA VAL A 88 3.04 7.56 0.97
C VAL A 88 3.75 7.65 -0.38
N LEU A 89 5.08 7.48 -0.42
CA LEU A 89 5.83 7.44 -1.67
C LEU A 89 5.41 6.26 -2.56
N VAL A 90 5.15 5.08 -1.98
CA VAL A 90 4.62 3.92 -2.71
C VAL A 90 3.23 4.22 -3.27
N ILE A 91 2.33 4.84 -2.51
CA ILE A 91 0.99 5.24 -2.98
C ILE A 91 1.09 6.20 -4.16
N ILE A 92 1.94 7.22 -4.03
CA ILE A 92 2.20 8.18 -5.12
C ILE A 92 2.77 7.44 -6.34
N GLY A 93 3.74 6.54 -6.14
CA GLY A 93 4.32 5.74 -7.21
C GLY A 93 3.29 4.83 -7.89
N MET A 94 2.41 4.18 -7.11
CA MET A 94 1.29 3.38 -7.61
C MET A 94 0.33 4.24 -8.44
N TRP A 95 -0.04 5.41 -7.93
CA TRP A 95 -0.90 6.37 -8.64
C TRP A 95 -0.26 6.88 -9.93
N LEU A 96 1.06 7.07 -9.95
CA LEU A 96 1.81 7.51 -11.13
C LEU A 96 2.20 6.36 -12.06
N LEU A 97 1.73 5.13 -11.79
CA LEU A 97 2.05 3.92 -12.56
C LEU A 97 3.56 3.65 -12.66
N GLN A 98 4.28 3.85 -11.56
CA GLN A 98 5.72 3.60 -11.46
C GLN A 98 6.00 2.12 -11.15
N ARG A 99 6.88 1.50 -11.94
CA ARG A 99 7.19 0.07 -11.82
C ARG A 99 7.84 -0.28 -10.47
N TRP A 100 8.68 0.60 -9.93
CA TRP A 100 9.34 0.37 -8.64
C TRP A 100 8.32 0.26 -7.49
N ALA A 101 7.26 1.07 -7.51
CA ALA A 101 6.23 1.06 -6.46
C ALA A 101 5.43 -0.23 -6.47
N TRP A 102 5.14 -0.76 -7.66
CA TRP A 102 4.51 -2.06 -7.82
C TRP A 102 5.40 -3.21 -7.30
N LEU A 103 6.70 -3.18 -7.57
CA LEU A 103 7.65 -4.17 -7.04
C LEU A 103 7.78 -4.09 -5.52
N VAL A 104 7.89 -2.89 -4.95
CA VAL A 104 7.93 -2.70 -3.49
C VAL A 104 6.65 -3.25 -2.85
N LEU A 105 5.49 -2.95 -3.42
CA LEU A 105 4.21 -3.44 -2.92
C LEU A 105 4.07 -4.97 -3.02
N MET A 106 4.54 -5.58 -4.11
CA MET A 106 4.65 -7.04 -4.25
C MET A 106 5.48 -7.67 -3.12
N ILE A 107 6.69 -7.17 -2.90
CA ILE A 107 7.61 -7.67 -1.87
C ILE A 107 6.98 -7.49 -0.48
N ALA A 108 6.50 -6.30 -0.17
CA ALA A 108 5.90 -5.99 1.13
C ALA A 108 4.67 -6.86 1.42
N THR A 109 3.81 -7.11 0.42
CA THR A 109 2.64 -7.99 0.57
C THR A 109 3.06 -9.43 0.87
N GLY A 110 4.09 -9.95 0.18
CA GLY A 110 4.64 -11.28 0.42
C GLY A 110 5.22 -11.45 1.84
N VAL A 111 6.00 -10.47 2.31
CA VAL A 111 6.53 -10.45 3.68
C VAL A 111 5.38 -10.42 4.69
N THR A 112 4.39 -9.56 4.47
CA THR A 112 3.26 -9.38 5.40
C THR A 112 2.42 -10.65 5.50
N LEU A 113 2.12 -11.32 4.38
CA LEU A 113 1.41 -12.60 4.38
C LEU A 113 2.21 -13.70 5.10
N THR A 114 3.52 -13.76 4.89
CA THR A 114 4.39 -14.74 5.57
C THR A 114 4.36 -14.53 7.08
N PHE A 115 4.44 -13.28 7.53
CA PHE A 115 4.37 -12.95 8.96
C PHE A 115 2.98 -13.23 9.55
N ALA A 116 1.91 -12.92 8.80
CA ALA A 116 0.54 -13.24 9.22
C ALA A 116 0.35 -14.75 9.42
N LEU A 117 0.86 -15.57 8.50
CA LEU A 117 0.84 -17.03 8.64
C LEU A 117 1.64 -17.51 9.84
N TYR A 118 2.82 -16.94 10.09
CA TYR A 118 3.60 -17.25 11.29
C TYR A 118 2.80 -16.99 12.57
N ARG A 119 2.16 -15.82 12.68
CA ARG A 119 1.29 -15.47 13.82
C ARG A 119 0.06 -16.36 13.97
N TYR A 120 -0.50 -16.81 12.86
CA TYR A 120 -1.59 -17.80 12.88
C TYR A 120 -1.15 -19.09 13.60
N PHE A 121 0.04 -19.59 13.29
CA PHE A 121 0.58 -20.79 13.94
C PHE A 121 0.98 -20.56 15.40
N GLU A 122 1.33 -19.33 15.80
CA GLU A 122 1.54 -18.96 17.21
C GLU A 122 0.23 -18.79 18.01
N GLY A 123 -0.94 -18.98 17.39
CA GLY A 123 -2.25 -18.84 18.04
C GLY A 123 -2.72 -17.39 18.18
N GLN A 124 -2.09 -16.43 17.48
CA GLN A 124 -2.47 -15.02 17.45
C GLN A 124 -2.87 -14.57 16.02
N PRO A 125 -3.91 -15.18 15.41
CA PRO A 125 -4.25 -14.92 14.01
C PRO A 125 -4.95 -13.58 13.79
N ASP A 126 -4.42 -12.76 12.86
CA ASP A 126 -5.14 -11.62 12.28
C ASP A 126 -5.84 -12.02 10.97
N TYR A 127 -7.03 -12.61 11.09
CA TYR A 127 -7.82 -13.06 9.94
C TYR A 127 -8.23 -11.90 9.01
N PHE A 128 -8.46 -10.71 9.57
CA PHE A 128 -8.90 -9.57 8.77
C PHE A 128 -7.73 -9.00 7.97
N GLY A 129 -6.57 -8.80 8.60
CA GLY A 129 -5.36 -8.40 7.90
C GLY A 129 -4.96 -9.42 6.83
N MET A 130 -5.09 -10.72 7.10
CA MET A 130 -4.90 -11.75 6.07
C MET A 130 -5.85 -11.56 4.89
N LEU A 131 -7.15 -11.35 5.13
CA LEU A 131 -8.13 -11.12 4.07
C LEU A 131 -7.76 -9.91 3.21
N VAL A 132 -7.40 -8.78 3.84
CA VAL A 132 -6.95 -7.59 3.13
C VAL A 132 -5.68 -7.87 2.32
N ASN A 133 -4.69 -8.54 2.90
CA ASN A 133 -3.44 -8.86 2.21
C ASN A 133 -3.65 -9.84 1.05
N VAL A 134 -4.58 -10.80 1.17
CA VAL A 134 -4.99 -11.68 0.07
C VAL A 134 -5.67 -10.88 -1.04
N ALA A 135 -6.56 -9.94 -0.70
CA ALA A 135 -7.18 -9.07 -1.69
C ALA A 135 -6.13 -8.20 -2.41
N VAL A 136 -5.19 -7.60 -1.66
CA VAL A 136 -4.07 -6.84 -2.23
C VAL A 136 -3.23 -7.72 -3.16
N ALA A 137 -2.85 -8.93 -2.73
CA ALA A 137 -2.09 -9.87 -3.54
C ALA A 137 -2.84 -10.27 -4.82
N PHE A 138 -4.16 -10.47 -4.74
CA PHE A 138 -5.00 -10.78 -5.89
C PHE A 138 -5.02 -9.63 -6.91
N TYR A 139 -5.27 -8.40 -6.44
CA TYR A 139 -5.28 -7.22 -7.33
C TYR A 139 -3.89 -6.89 -7.89
N LEU A 140 -2.82 -7.08 -7.13
CA LEU A 140 -1.44 -6.95 -7.62
C LEU A 140 -1.11 -7.93 -8.74
N ASN A 141 -1.66 -9.14 -8.65
CA ASN A 141 -1.48 -10.20 -9.64
C ASN A 141 -2.50 -10.16 -10.79
N ASP A 142 -3.45 -9.23 -10.81
CA ASP A 142 -4.36 -9.07 -11.93
C ASP A 142 -3.61 -8.70 -13.21
N ARG A 143 -3.93 -9.36 -14.33
CA ARG A 143 -3.21 -9.18 -15.60
C ARG A 143 -3.26 -7.73 -16.09
N ASN A 144 -4.37 -7.01 -15.89
CA ASN A 144 -4.49 -5.62 -16.34
C ASN A 144 -3.59 -4.70 -15.53
N VAL A 145 -3.47 -4.96 -14.23
CA VAL A 145 -2.56 -4.24 -13.33
C VAL A 145 -1.12 -4.51 -13.72
N GLN A 146 -0.72 -5.78 -13.90
CA GLN A 146 0.63 -6.14 -14.35
C GLN A 146 1.00 -5.45 -15.67
N HIS A 147 0.09 -5.46 -16.65
CA HIS A 147 0.32 -4.80 -17.93
C HIS A 147 0.47 -3.28 -17.81
N ALA A 148 -0.25 -2.64 -16.88
CA ALA A 148 -0.14 -1.20 -16.66
C ALA A 148 1.26 -0.80 -16.12
N TYR A 149 1.87 -1.63 -15.27
CA TYR A 149 3.19 -1.37 -14.69
C TYR A 149 4.36 -1.91 -15.53
N ALA A 150 4.13 -2.92 -16.37
CA ALA A 150 5.17 -3.52 -17.22
C ALA A 150 5.56 -2.66 -18.43
N ARG A 151 4.70 -1.75 -18.90
CA ARG A 151 4.85 -1.05 -20.20
C ARG A 151 5.81 0.15 -20.22
N ARG A 152 6.45 0.53 -19.11
CA ARG A 152 7.48 1.60 -19.10
C ARG A 152 8.88 1.01 -19.12
N SER A 153 9.28 0.47 -20.27
CA SER A 153 10.70 0.40 -20.64
C SER A 153 11.00 1.65 -21.48
N PRO A 154 12.14 2.33 -21.30
CA PRO A 154 12.52 3.46 -22.14
C PRO A 154 12.52 3.03 -23.61
N VAL A 155 11.95 3.86 -24.48
CA VAL A 155 12.17 3.73 -25.93
C VAL A 155 13.67 3.91 -26.13
N GLU A 156 14.36 2.82 -26.46
CA GLU A 156 15.76 2.84 -26.85
C GLU A 156 15.82 3.51 -28.24
N PRO A 157 16.46 4.68 -28.39
CA PRO A 157 16.63 5.26 -29.71
C PRO A 157 17.59 4.38 -30.53
N ALA A 158 17.10 3.93 -31.68
CA ALA A 158 17.85 3.17 -32.68
C ALA A 158 19.01 3.98 -33.30
#